data_AF-A0A846SXZ8-F1
#
_entry.id   AF-A0A846SXZ8-F1
#
_cell.length_a   1.000
_cell.length_b   1.000
_cell.length_c   1.000
_cell.angle_alpha   90.00
_cell.angle_beta   90.00
_cell.angle_gamma   90.00
#
_symmetry.space_group_name_H-M   'P 1'
#
loop_
_entity.id
_entity.type
_entity.pdbx_description
1 polymer ?
#
loop_
_entity_poly.entity_id
_entity_poly.type
_entity_poly.pdbx_seq_one_letter_code
_entity_poly.pdbx_strand_id
1 'polypeptide(L)' 'MNLPQKIPKIGRLPFLQIGVFGSDVSHATEKGMRIAYEVGAEIAKAGAVLVT' A
#
# COMPACT_ATOMS: atom_id res chain seq x y z
N MET A 1 -17.83 -15.39 -20.35
CA MET A 1 -16.62 -14.78 -19.73
C MET A 1 -17.02 -13.39 -19.25
N ASN A 2 -17.13 -13.16 -17.95
CA ASN A 2 -17.47 -11.82 -17.45
C ASN A 2 -16.22 -10.94 -17.57
N LEU A 3 -16.32 -9.92 -18.42
CA LEU A 3 -15.29 -8.88 -18.53
C LEU A 3 -15.22 -8.09 -17.21
N PRO A 4 -14.03 -7.60 -16.81
CA PRO A 4 -13.88 -6.82 -15.58
C PRO A 4 -14.80 -5.58 -15.63
N GLN A 5 -15.66 -5.47 -14.62
CA GLN A 5 -16.55 -4.32 -14.48
C GLN A 5 -15.74 -3.05 -14.17
N LYS A 6 -16.23 -1.91 -14.67
CA LYS A 6 -15.58 -0.61 -14.50
C LYS A 6 -15.63 -0.20 -13.02
N ILE A 7 -14.48 -0.13 -12.36
CA ILE A 7 -14.38 0.27 -10.96
C ILE A 7 -14.59 1.81 -10.87
N PRO A 8 -15.59 2.29 -10.11
CA PRO A 8 -15.78 3.72 -9.89
C PRO A 8 -14.59 4.28 -9.09
N LYS A 9 -14.02 5.40 -9.56
CA LYS A 9 -12.89 6.08 -8.92
C LYS A 9 -13.38 7.40 -8.32
N ILE A 10 -13.08 7.64 -7.04
CA ILE A 10 -13.33 8.92 -6.36
C ILE A 10 -11.98 9.53 -6.03
N GLY A 11 -11.72 10.74 -6.54
CA GLY A 11 -10.43 11.41 -6.40
C GLY A 11 -9.36 10.83 -7.33
N ARG A 12 -8.59 11.73 -7.94
CA ARG A 12 -7.33 11.41 -8.61
C ARG A 12 -6.32 12.41 -8.08
N LEU A 13 -5.31 11.93 -7.37
CA LEU A 13 -4.22 12.76 -6.92
C LEU A 13 -2.95 12.31 -7.65
N PRO A 14 -2.12 13.24 -8.14
CA PRO A 14 -1.01 12.97 -9.07
C PRO A 14 0.25 12.43 -8.37
N PHE A 15 0.08 11.61 -7.33
CA PHE A 15 1.21 11.08 -6.55
C PHE A 15 1.69 9.74 -7.10
N LEU A 16 2.97 9.45 -6.91
CA LEU A 16 3.53 8.12 -7.14
C LEU A 16 2.83 7.13 -6.20
N GLN A 17 2.27 6.05 -6.76
CA GLN A 17 1.58 5.00 -6.00
C GLN A 17 2.48 3.77 -5.85
N ILE A 18 2.61 3.25 -4.63
CA ILE A 18 3.40 2.05 -4.35
C ILE A 18 2.46 0.97 -3.81
N GLY A 19 2.36 -0.14 -4.54
CA GLY A 19 1.64 -1.34 -4.11
C GLY A 19 2.45 -2.14 -3.10
N VAL A 20 1.86 -2.44 -1.94
CA VAL A 20 2.50 -3.23 -0.87
C VAL A 20 1.62 -4.42 -0.53
N PHE A 21 2.20 -5.62 -0.59
CA PHE A 21 1.53 -6.86 -0.21
C PHE A 21 2.20 -7.46 1.02
N GLY A 22 1.42 -7.99 1.95
CA GLY A 22 1.92 -8.55 3.19
C GLY A 22 1.06 -9.70 3.69
N SER A 23 1.61 -10.43 4.66
CA SER A 23 0.83 -11.39 5.44
C SER A 23 -0.13 -10.64 6.38
N ASP A 24 -1.23 -11.30 6.77
CA ASP A 24 -2.12 -10.78 7.81
C ASP A 24 -1.31 -10.42 9.07
N VAL A 25 -1.62 -9.28 9.70
CA VAL A 25 -1.00 -8.80 10.94
C VAL A 25 -0.99 -9.83 12.05
N SER A 26 -1.96 -10.76 12.06
CA SER A 26 -2.03 -11.91 12.97
C SER A 26 -0.81 -12.83 12.92
N HIS A 27 -0.04 -12.79 11.83
CA HIS A 27 1.16 -13.60 11.59
C HIS A 27 2.43 -12.74 11.48
N ALA A 28 2.33 -11.44 11.72
CA ALA A 28 3.47 -10.54 11.60
C ALA A 28 4.42 -10.69 12.80
N THR A 29 5.69 -11.00 12.51
CA THR A 29 6.74 -10.95 13.55
C THR A 29 6.99 -9.49 13.97
N GLU A 30 7.44 -9.28 15.21
CA GLU A 30 7.82 -7.94 15.70
C GLU A 30 8.86 -7.27 14.80
N LYS A 31 9.84 -8.04 14.30
CA LYS A 31 10.82 -7.58 13.30
C LYS A 31 10.15 -7.13 11.99
N GLY A 32 9.18 -7.91 11.51
CA GLY A 32 8.43 -7.58 10.30
C GLY A 32 7.61 -6.29 10.45
N MET A 33 6.96 -6.13 11.60
CA MET A 33 6.22 -4.90 11.94
C MET A 33 7.13 -3.68 11.97
N ARG A 34 8.32 -3.79 12.58
CA ARG A 34 9.30 -2.70 12.62
C ARG A 34 9.75 -2.28 11.21
N ILE A 35 10.09 -3.25 10.37
CA ILE A 35 10.52 -2.99 8.99
C ILE A 35 9.39 -2.36 8.17
N ALA A 36 8.16 -2.86 8.30
CA ALA A 36 7.00 -2.28 7.61
C ALA A 36 6.79 -0.80 8.00
N TYR A 37 7.02 -0.46 9.27
CA TYR A 37 6.93 0.91 9.76
C TYR A 37 8.04 1.80 9.19
N GLU A 38 9.29 1.34 9.20
CA GLU A 38 10.43 2.07 8.64
C GLU A 38 10.24 2.32 7.12
N VAL A 39 9.85 1.31 6.37
CA VAL A 39 9.60 1.41 4.93
C VAL A 39 8.43 2.36 4.64
N GLY A 40 7.33 2.24 5.39
CA GLY A 40 6.18 3.13 5.24
C GLY A 40 6.53 4.60 5.49
N ALA A 41 7.38 4.87 6.47
CA ALA A 41 7.85 6.22 6.77
C ALA A 41 8.69 6.81 5.63
N GLU A 42 9.60 6.04 5.03
CA GLU A 42 10.41 6.51 3.90
C GLU A 42 9.56 6.75 2.64
N ILE A 43 8.56 5.89 2.38
CA ILE A 43 7.61 6.08 1.28
C ILE A 43 6.80 7.36 1.45
N ALA A 44 6.32 7.63 2.67
CA ALA A 44 5.60 8.86 2.98
C ALA A 44 6.47 10.11 2.83
N LYS A 45 7.74 10.07 3.27
CA LYS A 45 8.71 11.16 3.07
C LYS A 45 8.97 11.46 1.59
N ALA A 46 8.96 10.43 0.75
CA ALA A 46 9.11 10.57 -0.70
C ALA A 46 7.87 11.17 -1.40
N GLY A 47 6.80 11.47 -0.65
CA GLY A 47 5.55 12.00 -1.20
C GLY A 47 4.74 10.97 -2.00
N ALA A 48 5.06 9.69 -1.83
CA ALA A 48 4.33 8.59 -2.45
C ALA A 48 3.17 8.12 -1.57
N VAL A 49 2.12 7.64 -2.21
CA VAL A 49 0.94 7.09 -1.53
C VAL A 49 1.02 5.56 -1.55
N LEU A 50 0.90 4.97 -0.37
CA LEU A 50 0.80 3.52 -0.19
C LEU A 50 -0.56 3.01 -0.65
N VAL A 51 -0.54 1.95 -1.44
CA VAL A 51 -1.70 1.15 -1.82
C VAL A 51 -1.45 -0.25 -1.26
N THR A 52 -2.27 -0.69 -0.31
CA THR A 52 -2.08 -1.96 0.42
C THR A 52 -3.16 -2.96 0.07
#